data_AF-A0A967I163-F1
#
_entry.id   AF-A0A967I163-F1
#
_cell.length_a   1.000
_cell.length_b   1.000
_cell.length_c   1.000
_cell.angle_alpha   90.00
_cell.angle_beta   90.00
_cell.angle_gamma   90.00
#
_symmetry.space_group_name_H-M   'P 1'
#
loop_
_entity.id
_entity.type
_entity.pdbx_description
1 polymer ?
#
loop_
_entity_poly.entity_id
_entity_poly.type
_entity_poly.pdbx_seq_one_letter_code
_entity_poly.pdbx_strand_id
1 'polypeptide(L)'
;QQFPEMEIIAGNVATAEGAKTLAEAGADAIKVGVGPGSICTTRVVAGVGVPQITAVTECARVAKEYQVPIIADGGVKYSGDVVKALAAGAHSVMIGSIFAGTDE
;
A
#
# COMPACT_ATOMS: atom_id res chain seq x y z
N GLN A 1 -21.64 2.33 -10.68
CA GLN A 1 -21.37 2.46 -9.23
C GLN A 1 -22.62 2.95 -8.52
N GLN A 2 -22.86 2.53 -7.27
CA GLN A 2 -24.04 2.94 -6.49
C GLN A 2 -23.83 4.28 -5.75
N PHE A 3 -22.58 4.64 -5.46
CA PHE A 3 -22.18 5.89 -4.79
C PHE A 3 -21.06 6.57 -5.59
N PRO A 4 -21.39 7.31 -6.67
CA PRO A 4 -20.40 7.82 -7.63
C PRO A 4 -19.52 8.97 -7.08
N GLU A 5 -19.93 9.62 -6.00
CA GLU A 5 -19.19 10.73 -5.37
C GLU A 5 -18.28 10.27 -4.22
N MET A 6 -18.35 8.99 -3.83
CA MET A 6 -17.58 8.45 -2.72
C MET A 6 -16.25 7.89 -3.24
N GLU A 7 -15.14 8.46 -2.79
CA GLU A 7 -13.80 7.94 -3.10
C GLU A 7 -13.55 6.60 -2.39
N ILE A 8 -13.00 5.64 -3.12
CA ILE A 8 -12.72 4.29 -2.64
C ILE A 8 -11.22 4.00 -2.69
N ILE A 9 -10.63 3.85 -1.51
CA ILE A 9 -9.29 3.29 -1.34
C ILE A 9 -9.41 1.76 -1.27
N ALA A 10 -8.98 1.06 -2.31
CA ALA A 10 -9.06 -0.41 -2.38
C ALA A 10 -7.72 -1.07 -2.02
N GLY A 11 -7.76 -2.21 -1.33
CA GLY A 11 -6.56 -2.97 -0.96
C GLY A 11 -6.83 -4.05 0.10
N ASN A 12 -5.81 -4.72 0.64
CA ASN A 12 -4.39 -4.56 0.28
C ASN A 12 -3.97 -5.48 -0.86
N VAL A 13 -3.10 -4.97 -1.73
CA VAL A 13 -2.39 -5.76 -2.77
C VAL A 13 -0.89 -5.64 -2.58
N ALA A 14 -0.13 -6.53 -3.23
CA ALA A 14 1.34 -6.49 -3.20
C ALA A 14 1.99 -6.89 -4.54
N THR A 15 1.20 -7.00 -5.61
CA THR A 15 1.67 -7.38 -6.95
C THR A 15 1.12 -6.43 -8.01
N ALA A 16 1.82 -6.35 -9.14
CA ALA A 16 1.42 -5.57 -10.30
C ALA A 16 0.03 -5.98 -10.81
N GLU A 17 -0.26 -7.27 -10.86
CA GLU A 17 -1.57 -7.80 -11.29
C GLU A 17 -2.68 -7.37 -10.33
N GLY A 18 -2.45 -7.46 -9.01
CA GLY A 18 -3.44 -7.04 -8.02
C GLY A 18 -3.74 -5.55 -8.11
N ALA A 19 -2.71 -4.72 -8.27
CA ALA A 19 -2.89 -3.28 -8.49
C ALA A 19 -3.66 -3.00 -9.78
N LYS A 20 -3.34 -3.70 -10.87
CA LYS A 20 -4.06 -3.61 -12.15
C LYS A 20 -5.54 -3.90 -11.98
N THR A 21 -5.88 -5.02 -11.34
CA THR A 21 -7.26 -5.45 -11.14
C THR A 21 -8.06 -4.40 -10.36
N LEU A 22 -7.48 -3.80 -9.33
CA LEU A 22 -8.16 -2.74 -8.56
C LEU A 22 -8.31 -1.44 -9.35
N ALA A 23 -7.30 -1.05 -10.14
CA ALA A 23 -7.39 0.11 -11.02
C ALA A 23 -8.48 -0.08 -12.09
N GLU A 24 -8.54 -1.25 -12.74
CA GLU A 24 -9.57 -1.59 -13.74
C GLU A 24 -10.97 -1.67 -13.14
N ALA A 25 -11.09 -2.00 -11.86
CA ALA A 25 -12.35 -1.98 -11.12
C ALA A 25 -12.82 -0.55 -10.77
N GLY A 26 -11.98 0.46 -10.97
CA GLY A 26 -12.29 1.87 -10.72
C GLY A 26 -12.01 2.33 -9.29
N ALA A 27 -10.95 1.81 -8.64
CA ALA A 27 -10.49 2.33 -7.36
C ALA A 27 -9.85 3.72 -7.52
N ASP A 28 -10.17 4.66 -6.63
CA ASP A 28 -9.62 6.03 -6.63
C ASP A 28 -8.22 6.08 -6.00
N ALA A 29 -7.88 5.12 -5.14
CA ALA A 29 -6.52 4.89 -4.68
C ALA A 29 -6.30 3.41 -4.32
N ILE A 30 -5.05 2.96 -4.35
CA ILE A 30 -4.69 1.56 -4.05
C ILE A 30 -3.80 1.49 -2.81
N LYS A 31 -4.19 0.67 -1.84
CA LYS A 31 -3.40 0.39 -0.64
C LYS A 31 -2.49 -0.81 -0.85
N VAL A 32 -1.18 -0.61 -0.67
CA VAL A 32 -0.12 -1.58 -1.02
C VAL A 32 0.63 -2.06 0.22
N GLY A 33 0.61 -3.37 0.44
CA GLY A 33 1.39 -4.03 1.49
C GLY A 33 0.73 -5.30 2.00
N VAL A 34 1.40 -6.45 1.84
CA VAL A 34 0.96 -7.74 2.40
C VAL A 34 2.13 -8.39 3.13
N GLY A 35 1.97 -8.55 4.45
CA GLY A 35 3.02 -9.03 5.36
C GLY A 35 4.06 -8.03 5.92
N PRO A 36 4.14 -6.73 5.56
CA PRO A 36 5.21 -5.85 6.03
C PRO A 36 4.97 -5.28 7.43
N GLY A 37 3.72 -5.30 7.93
CA GLY A 37 3.33 -4.67 9.18
C GLY A 37 4.09 -5.23 10.39
N SER A 38 4.38 -4.37 11.37
CA SER A 38 5.19 -4.70 12.56
C SER A 38 4.60 -5.83 13.41
N ILE A 39 3.27 -5.92 13.49
CA ILE A 39 2.54 -6.97 14.21
C ILE A 39 2.04 -8.11 13.29
N CYS A 40 2.29 -8.00 11.99
CA CYS A 40 1.68 -8.87 11.00
C CYS A 40 2.33 -10.25 11.02
N THR A 41 1.55 -11.30 11.30
CA THR A 41 2.03 -12.69 11.34
C THR A 41 1.89 -13.43 10.02
N THR A 42 1.33 -12.80 8.98
CA THR A 42 1.01 -13.44 7.69
C THR A 42 2.20 -14.14 7.04
N ARG A 43 3.40 -13.55 7.09
CA ARG A 43 4.61 -14.20 6.55
C ARG A 43 4.99 -15.47 7.31
N VAL A 44 4.82 -15.48 8.62
CA VAL A 44 5.21 -16.62 9.47
C VAL A 44 4.16 -17.72 9.43
N VAL A 45 2.88 -17.35 9.50
CA VAL A 45 1.77 -18.30 9.63
C VAL A 45 1.31 -18.83 8.27
N ALA A 46 1.11 -17.95 7.29
CA ALA A 46 0.61 -18.34 5.97
C ALA A 46 1.72 -18.53 4.93
N GLY A 47 2.96 -18.10 5.21
CA GLY A 47 4.05 -18.12 4.24
C GLY A 47 3.89 -17.12 3.10
N VAL A 48 2.98 -16.14 3.23
CA VAL A 48 2.63 -15.19 2.18
C VAL A 48 3.10 -13.78 2.53
N GLY A 49 3.67 -13.09 1.54
CA GLY A 49 3.97 -11.67 1.61
C GLY A 49 5.04 -11.25 0.61
N VAL A 50 5.18 -9.95 0.42
CA VAL A 50 6.19 -9.37 -0.49
C VAL A 50 7.03 -8.35 0.28
N PRO A 51 8.34 -8.23 0.03
CA PRO A 51 9.15 -7.13 0.58
C PRO A 51 8.57 -5.77 0.19
N GLN A 52 8.44 -4.85 1.15
CA GLN A 52 7.58 -3.67 0.99
C GLN A 52 8.01 -2.74 -0.15
N ILE A 53 9.31 -2.48 -0.31
CA ILE A 53 9.80 -1.65 -1.41
C ILE A 53 9.51 -2.30 -2.77
N THR A 54 9.70 -3.61 -2.89
CA THR A 54 9.34 -4.35 -4.12
C THR A 54 7.85 -4.25 -4.42
N ALA A 55 7.00 -4.45 -3.42
CA ALA A 55 5.55 -4.34 -3.57
C ALA A 55 5.13 -2.94 -4.05
N VAL A 56 5.66 -1.90 -3.41
CA VAL A 56 5.41 -0.49 -3.77
C VAL A 56 5.87 -0.21 -5.20
N THR A 57 7.11 -0.56 -5.55
CA THR A 57 7.67 -0.30 -6.89
C THR A 57 6.84 -0.98 -8.00
N GLU A 58 6.50 -2.26 -7.84
CA GLU A 58 5.74 -2.98 -8.86
C GLU A 58 4.29 -2.49 -8.99
N CYS A 59 3.62 -2.20 -7.87
CA CYS A 59 2.27 -1.66 -7.89
C CYS A 59 2.25 -0.23 -8.46
N ALA A 60 3.22 0.62 -8.10
CA ALA A 60 3.33 2.00 -8.59
C ALA A 60 3.49 2.05 -10.10
N ARG A 61 4.33 1.16 -10.66
CA ARG A 61 4.58 1.08 -12.09
C ARG A 61 3.29 0.91 -12.88
N VAL A 62 2.43 -0.01 -12.46
CA VAL A 62 1.15 -0.26 -13.13
C VAL A 62 0.12 0.81 -12.80
N ALA A 63 -0.04 1.19 -11.52
CA ALA A 63 -1.05 2.18 -11.12
C ALA A 63 -0.86 3.54 -11.82
N LYS A 64 0.38 3.89 -12.17
CA LYS A 64 0.72 5.07 -12.97
C LYS A 64 0.07 5.06 -14.36
N GLU A 65 -0.06 3.90 -15.01
CA GLU A 65 -0.71 3.78 -16.32
C GLU A 65 -2.20 4.13 -16.26
N TYR A 66 -2.82 3.92 -15.09
CA TYR A 66 -4.22 4.23 -14.81
C TYR A 66 -4.43 5.56 -14.09
N GLN A 67 -3.34 6.29 -13.78
CA GLN A 67 -3.37 7.53 -13.00
C GLN A 67 -3.99 7.38 -11.60
N VAL A 68 -3.88 6.18 -11.00
CA VAL A 68 -4.39 5.89 -9.65
C VAL A 68 -3.25 6.04 -8.64
N PRO A 69 -3.37 6.90 -7.62
CA PRO A 69 -2.36 7.02 -6.57
C PRO A 69 -2.28 5.76 -5.72
N ILE A 70 -1.10 5.49 -5.16
CA ILE A 70 -0.90 4.36 -4.26
C ILE A 70 -0.45 4.81 -2.86
N ILE A 71 -0.84 4.03 -1.87
CA ILE A 71 -0.53 4.20 -0.45
C ILE A 71 0.37 3.04 -0.01
N ALA A 72 1.59 3.34 0.45
CA ALA A 72 2.45 2.33 1.05
C ALA A 72 1.99 2.06 2.50
N ASP A 73 1.55 0.83 2.79
CA ASP A 73 0.97 0.45 4.08
C ASP A 73 1.81 -0.61 4.80
N GLY A 74 2.41 -0.20 5.92
CA GLY A 74 3.13 -1.07 6.83
C GLY A 74 4.65 -1.15 6.62
N GLY A 75 5.35 -1.56 7.68
CA GLY A 75 6.81 -1.76 7.68
C GLY A 75 7.67 -0.53 7.95
N VAL A 76 7.05 0.65 8.13
CA VAL A 76 7.76 1.90 8.46
C VAL A 76 8.24 1.87 9.90
N LYS A 77 9.53 2.12 10.12
CA LYS A 77 10.13 2.25 11.46
C LYS A 77 10.72 3.63 11.70
N TYR A 78 11.29 4.23 10.66
CA TYR A 78 11.94 5.53 10.74
C TYR A 78 11.46 6.46 9.61
N SER A 79 11.68 7.76 9.77
CA SER A 79 11.36 8.76 8.74
C SER A 79 12.03 8.46 7.40
N GLY A 80 13.24 7.90 7.40
CA GLY A 80 13.92 7.47 6.19
C GLY A 80 13.18 6.38 5.41
N ASP A 81 12.35 5.55 6.06
CA ASP A 81 11.55 4.54 5.37
C ASP A 81 10.33 5.16 4.67
N VAL A 82 9.78 6.23 5.23
CA VAL A 82 8.75 7.06 4.56
C VAL A 82 9.34 7.64 3.27
N VAL A 83 10.53 8.25 3.36
CA VAL A 83 11.23 8.81 2.19
C VAL A 83 11.47 7.76 1.11
N LYS A 84 11.92 6.56 1.50
CA LYS A 84 12.14 5.45 0.55
C LYS A 84 10.83 4.97 -0.09
N ALA A 85 9.73 4.89 0.67
CA ALA A 85 8.43 4.50 0.12
C ALA A 85 7.92 5.50 -0.92
N LEU A 86 8.04 6.80 -0.65
CA LEU A 86 7.72 7.87 -1.59
C LEU A 86 8.62 7.81 -2.83
N ALA A 87 9.93 7.64 -2.64
CA ALA A 87 10.89 7.50 -3.74
C ALA A 87 10.64 6.24 -4.60
N ALA A 88 10.09 5.17 -4.01
CA ALA A 88 9.70 3.95 -4.72
C ALA A 88 8.41 4.11 -5.54
N GLY A 89 7.70 5.24 -5.44
CA GLY A 89 6.51 5.56 -6.24
C GLY A 89 5.21 5.67 -5.46
N ALA A 90 5.24 5.58 -4.12
CA ALA A 90 4.06 5.87 -3.31
C ALA A 90 3.72 7.36 -3.28
N HIS A 91 2.42 7.68 -3.24
CA HIS A 91 1.94 9.05 -3.12
C HIS A 91 1.73 9.45 -1.66
N SER A 92 1.44 8.46 -0.82
CA SER A 92 1.31 8.60 0.62
C SER A 92 1.76 7.32 1.34
N VAL A 93 1.93 7.42 2.65
CA VAL A 93 2.37 6.31 3.50
C VAL A 93 1.41 6.19 4.68
N MET A 94 0.83 5.00 4.86
CA MET A 94 -0.01 4.68 6.01
C MET A 94 0.84 4.13 7.15
N ILE A 95 0.68 4.71 8.34
CA ILE A 95 1.51 4.45 9.51
C ILE A 95 0.62 4.03 10.68
N GLY A 96 0.92 2.86 11.25
CA GLY A 96 0.28 2.36 12.48
C GLY A 96 1.19 2.51 13.69
N SER A 97 2.19 1.63 13.83
CA SER A 97 2.94 1.48 15.08
C SER A 97 3.72 2.70 15.58
N ILE A 98 4.07 3.65 14.71
CA ILE A 98 4.73 4.90 15.15
C ILE A 98 3.72 5.83 15.83
N PHE A 99 2.47 5.83 15.38
CA PHE A 99 1.39 6.62 15.99
C PHE A 99 0.72 5.91 17.16
N ALA A 100 0.90 4.59 17.32
CA ALA A 100 0.18 3.80 18.32
C ALA A 100 0.46 4.17 19.80
N GLY A 101 1.42 5.04 20.07
CA GLY A 101 1.76 5.50 21.43
C GLY A 101 1.69 7.02 21.60
N THR A 102 1.00 7.73 20.72
CA THR A 102 0.77 9.17 20.83
C THR A 102 -0.47 9.46 21.70
N ASP A 103 -0.72 10.74 22.02
CA ASP A 103 -1.73 11.14 23.03
C ASP A 103 -3.17 11.24 22.47
N GLU A 104 -3.33 11.32 21.15
CA GLU A 104 -4.63 11.48 20.47
C GLU A 104 -5.65 10.37 20.79
#